data_AF-A0ABD4Z2I2-F1
#
_entry.id   AF-A0ABD4Z2I2-F1
#
_cell.length_a   1.000
_cell.length_b   1.000
_cell.length_c   1.000
_cell.angle_alpha   90.00
_cell.angle_beta   90.00
_cell.angle_gamma   90.00
#
_symmetry.space_group_name_H-M   'P 1'
#
loop_
_entity.id
_entity.type
_entity.pdbx_description
1 polymer ?
#
loop_
_entity_poly.entity_id
_entity_poly.type
_entity_poly.pdbx_seq_one_letter_code
_entity_poly.pdbx_strand_id
1 'polypeptide(L)'
;MQESKVAGAAAFGKFMAVLQAVADAPQPPTAAVLARTCGYPRPTVYRILAALAEQGMVAESGGAYRLGARLMSLASKAWSQFDLRAALAPELQALRDQTGETVHLAVPAGHEMIYIDKLESPGPVRMVSRVGASVALHSSAVGKAYLAALDEASRERLLQDLPLSSRLPATLTSLPALREALGAAAEQGYAIDNEENEPGIVCYGVALCDGAGRPVAGVSVSTLLFRRAGDPQAAYIDPLLRLRDAAAAKLAVLPVSSGGN
;
A
#
# COMPACT_ATOMS: atom_id res chain seq x y z
N MET A 1 13.00 1.44 -18.98
CA MET A 1 12.34 2.75 -19.15
C MET A 1 11.34 2.58 -20.29
N GLN A 2 10.07 2.33 -19.97
CA GLN A 2 9.04 2.02 -20.96
C GLN A 2 8.40 3.34 -21.40
N GLU A 3 8.46 3.67 -22.69
CA GLU A 3 7.88 4.90 -23.23
C GLU A 3 6.35 4.87 -23.11
N SER A 4 5.79 5.83 -22.38
CA SER A 4 4.35 6.00 -22.25
C SER A 4 3.74 6.43 -23.59
N LYS A 5 2.75 5.67 -24.09
CA LYS A 5 2.01 5.94 -25.34
C LYS A 5 1.09 7.17 -25.31
N VAL A 6 1.00 7.88 -24.17
CA VAL A 6 0.12 9.05 -24.02
C VAL A 6 0.88 10.33 -24.32
N ALA A 7 0.39 11.13 -25.27
CA ALA A 7 0.98 12.41 -25.63
C ALA A 7 1.11 13.33 -24.39
N GLY A 8 2.31 13.86 -24.13
CA GLY A 8 2.60 14.70 -22.96
C GLY A 8 2.94 13.94 -21.67
N ALA A 9 2.75 12.61 -21.61
CA ALA A 9 3.04 11.83 -20.41
C ALA A 9 4.53 11.81 -20.05
N ALA A 10 5.42 11.89 -21.03
CA ALA A 10 6.86 11.99 -20.79
C ALA A 10 7.26 13.29 -20.06
N ALA A 11 6.55 14.39 -20.32
CA ALA A 11 6.77 15.64 -19.59
C ALA A 11 6.23 15.53 -18.17
N PHE A 12 4.96 15.12 -18.02
CA PHE A 12 4.31 14.94 -16.72
C PHE A 12 5.06 13.94 -15.82
N GLY A 13 5.59 12.84 -16.37
CA GLY A 13 6.37 11.85 -15.64
C GLY A 13 7.61 12.45 -14.96
N LYS A 14 8.26 13.46 -15.57
CA LYS A 14 9.39 14.16 -14.94
C LYS A 14 8.95 15.00 -13.75
N PHE A 15 7.76 15.61 -13.81
CA PHE A 15 7.18 16.35 -12.68
C PHE A 15 6.91 15.40 -11.51
N MET A 16 6.29 14.25 -11.79
CA MET A 16 6.02 13.24 -10.78
C MET A 16 7.31 12.68 -10.17
N ALA A 17 8.33 12.42 -10.97
CA ALA A 17 9.63 11.93 -10.47
C ALA A 17 10.30 12.93 -9.53
N VAL A 18 10.29 14.23 -9.85
CA VAL A 18 10.85 15.27 -8.98
C VAL A 18 10.03 15.41 -7.70
N LEU A 19 8.69 15.40 -7.79
CA LEU A 19 7.80 15.46 -6.64
C LEU A 19 8.02 14.28 -5.69
N GLN A 20 8.13 13.07 -6.23
CA GLN A 20 8.41 11.85 -5.49
C GLN A 20 9.79 11.92 -4.80
N ALA A 21 10.81 12.42 -5.50
CA ALA A 21 12.14 12.61 -4.91
C ALA A 21 12.15 13.64 -3.77
N VAL A 22 11.26 14.64 -3.78
CA VAL A 22 11.04 15.53 -2.62
C VAL A 22 10.37 14.77 -1.46
N ALA A 23 9.41 13.90 -1.76
CA ALA A 23 8.66 13.12 -0.77
C ALA A 23 9.51 12.04 -0.05
N ASP A 24 10.43 11.41 -0.79
CA ASP A 24 11.25 10.30 -0.29
C ASP A 24 12.53 10.76 0.40
N ALA A 25 12.89 12.04 0.26
CA ALA A 25 14.07 12.58 0.88
C ALA A 25 13.92 12.64 2.41
N PRO A 26 14.90 12.14 3.19
CA PRO A 26 14.83 12.13 4.65
C PRO A 26 14.87 13.54 5.26
N GLN A 27 15.39 14.51 4.50
CA GLN A 27 15.39 15.94 4.82
C GLN A 27 15.06 16.73 3.55
N PRO A 28 14.55 17.97 3.67
CA PRO A 28 14.23 18.81 2.52
C PRO A 28 15.42 18.94 1.56
N PRO A 29 15.32 18.40 0.33
CA PRO A 29 16.44 18.43 -0.59
C PRO A 29 16.52 19.78 -1.30
N THR A 30 17.73 20.19 -1.66
CA THR A 30 17.94 21.33 -2.57
C THR A 30 17.71 20.89 -4.02
N ALA A 31 17.46 21.85 -4.92
CA ALA A 31 17.35 21.57 -6.36
C ALA A 31 18.58 20.83 -6.93
N ALA A 32 19.77 21.06 -6.36
CA ALA A 32 21.00 20.38 -6.76
C ALA A 32 21.02 18.90 -6.37
N VAL A 33 20.48 18.56 -5.20
CA VAL A 33 20.32 17.16 -4.76
C VAL A 33 19.31 16.47 -5.66
N LEU A 34 18.15 17.08 -5.88
CA LEU A 34 17.09 16.53 -6.73
C LEU A 34 17.55 16.29 -8.17
N ALA A 35 18.34 17.21 -8.76
CA ALA A 35 18.91 17.01 -10.10
C ALA A 35 19.78 15.76 -10.20
N ARG A 36 20.57 15.47 -9.16
CA ARG A 36 21.38 14.24 -9.10
C ARG A 36 20.50 13.01 -8.88
N THR A 37 19.56 13.06 -7.95
CA THR A 37 18.67 11.94 -7.61
C THR A 37 17.79 11.52 -8.79
N CYS A 38 17.23 12.49 -9.53
CA CYS A 38 16.35 12.21 -10.66
C CYS A 38 17.10 12.00 -11.99
N GLY A 39 18.40 12.27 -12.05
CA GLY A 39 19.19 12.18 -13.29
C GLY A 39 18.81 13.21 -14.35
N TYR A 40 18.32 14.40 -13.95
CA TYR A 40 17.88 15.46 -14.87
C TYR A 40 18.82 16.67 -14.84
N PRO A 41 18.98 17.40 -15.97
CA PRO A 41 19.73 18.65 -15.98
C PRO A 41 19.17 19.66 -14.97
N ARG A 42 20.07 20.39 -14.29
CA ARG A 42 19.69 21.40 -13.28
C ARG A 42 18.60 22.38 -13.76
N PRO A 43 18.70 23.03 -14.95
CA PRO A 43 17.66 23.94 -15.43
C PRO A 43 16.28 23.27 -15.56
N THR A 44 16.24 21.99 -15.92
CA THR A 44 15.01 21.21 -16.01
C THR A 44 14.36 21.03 -14.63
N VAL A 45 15.14 20.66 -13.62
CA VAL A 45 14.65 20.50 -12.25
C VAL A 45 14.18 21.83 -11.66
N TYR A 46 14.91 22.92 -11.87
CA TYR A 46 14.47 24.25 -11.42
C TYR A 46 13.12 24.65 -12.03
N ARG A 47 12.93 24.43 -13.34
CA ARG A 47 11.65 24.73 -14.01
C ARG A 47 10.51 23.85 -13.51
N ILE A 48 10.77 22.56 -13.26
CA ILE A 48 9.79 21.64 -12.68
C ILE A 48 9.42 22.09 -11.26
N LEU A 49 10.40 22.41 -10.42
CA LEU A 49 10.16 22.87 -9.04
C LEU A 49 9.39 24.18 -9.01
N ALA A 50 9.71 25.13 -9.89
CA ALA A 50 8.96 26.39 -10.01
C ALA A 50 7.49 26.15 -10.36
N ALA A 51 7.22 25.29 -11.35
CA ALA A 51 5.85 24.95 -11.73
C ALA A 51 5.11 24.12 -10.66
N LEU A 52 5.79 23.20 -9.97
CA LEU A 52 5.21 22.48 -8.82
C LEU A 52 4.89 23.44 -7.67
N ALA A 53 5.74 24.45 -7.43
CA ALA A 53 5.55 25.45 -6.39
C ALA A 53 4.38 26.40 -6.73
N GLU A 54 4.26 26.83 -7.99
CA GLU A 54 3.13 27.59 -8.50
C GLU A 54 1.80 26.83 -8.32
N GLN A 55 1.85 25.51 -8.53
CA GLN A 55 0.70 24.64 -8.27
C GLN A 55 0.51 24.31 -6.79
N GLY A 56 1.34 24.78 -5.87
CA GLY A 56 1.26 24.51 -4.43
C GLY A 56 1.57 23.05 -4.04
N MET A 57 2.17 22.28 -4.95
CA MET A 57 2.56 20.88 -4.74
C MET A 57 3.88 20.74 -3.97
N VAL A 58 4.76 21.72 -4.09
CA VAL A 58 5.97 21.86 -3.26
C VAL A 58 6.02 23.26 -2.65
N ALA A 59 6.77 23.40 -1.56
CA ALA A 59 7.10 24.68 -0.94
C ALA A 59 8.62 24.79 -0.81
N GLU A 60 9.15 25.97 -1.11
CA GLU A 60 10.58 26.27 -0.98
C GLU A 60 10.81 27.09 0.30
N SER A 61 11.87 26.75 1.03
CA SER A 61 12.31 27.48 2.21
C SER A 61 13.82 27.32 2.38
N GLY A 62 14.58 28.41 2.26
CA GLY A 62 16.03 28.42 2.50
C GLY A 62 16.85 27.63 1.48
N GLY A 63 16.40 27.59 0.22
CA GLY A 63 16.99 26.85 -0.89
C GLY A 63 16.62 25.36 -0.95
N ALA A 64 15.78 24.90 -0.03
CA ALA A 64 15.35 23.51 0.09
C ALA A 64 13.84 23.36 -0.10
N TYR A 65 13.42 22.19 -0.60
CA TYR A 65 12.04 21.95 -1.01
C TYR A 65 11.35 20.93 -0.08
N ARG A 66 10.08 21.18 0.23
CA ARG A 66 9.19 20.28 0.96
C ARG A 66 7.90 20.07 0.17
N LEU A 67 7.11 19.08 0.55
CA LEU A 67 5.75 18.91 0.02
C LEU A 67 4.88 20.11 0.40
N GLY A 68 4.10 20.60 -0.56
CA GLY A 68 3.21 21.75 -0.40
C GLY A 68 1.82 21.36 0.11
N ALA A 69 1.10 22.34 0.67
CA ALA A 69 -0.19 22.12 1.32
C ALA A 69 -1.31 21.61 0.39
N ARG A 70 -1.19 21.83 -0.94
CA ARG A 70 -2.20 21.33 -1.90
C ARG A 70 -2.27 19.80 -1.89
N LEU A 71 -1.16 19.11 -1.64
CA LEU A 71 -1.15 17.66 -1.54
C LEU A 71 -2.02 17.18 -0.38
N MET A 72 -2.00 17.87 0.76
CA MET A 72 -2.90 17.57 1.88
C MET A 72 -4.37 17.78 1.51
N SER A 73 -4.69 18.85 0.77
CA SER A 73 -6.05 19.11 0.30
C SER A 73 -6.54 18.02 -0.67
N LEU A 74 -5.69 17.59 -1.61
CA LEU A 74 -6.00 16.51 -2.54
C LEU A 74 -6.16 15.17 -1.82
N ALA A 75 -5.24 14.84 -0.90
CA ALA A 75 -5.32 13.65 -0.07
C ALA A 75 -6.59 13.65 0.80
N SER A 76 -6.92 14.77 1.44
CA SER A 76 -8.13 14.90 2.26
C SER A 76 -9.40 14.70 1.44
N LYS A 77 -9.48 15.26 0.22
CA LYS A 77 -10.62 15.02 -0.68
C LYS A 77 -10.70 13.57 -1.13
N ALA A 78 -9.57 12.97 -1.51
CA ALA A 78 -9.52 11.55 -1.85
C ALA A 78 -9.97 10.69 -0.66
N TRP A 79 -9.46 10.94 0.54
CA TRP A 79 -9.85 10.23 1.77
C TRP A 79 -11.33 10.41 2.12
N SER A 80 -11.92 11.59 1.88
CA SER A 80 -13.36 11.80 2.12
C SER A 80 -14.26 10.97 1.19
N GLN A 81 -13.72 10.46 0.08
CA GLN A 81 -14.40 9.50 -0.80
C GLN A 81 -14.29 8.06 -0.28
N PHE A 82 -13.32 7.78 0.60
CA PHE A 82 -13.12 6.46 1.21
C PHE A 82 -13.81 6.39 2.58
N ASP A 83 -15.13 6.23 2.56
CA ASP A 83 -15.94 5.90 3.76
C ASP A 83 -15.45 4.62 4.47
N LEU A 84 -14.70 3.78 3.74
CA LEU A 84 -14.13 2.53 4.25
C LEU A 84 -13.32 2.68 5.55
N ARG A 85 -12.44 3.69 5.63
CA ARG A 85 -11.59 3.86 6.82
C ARG A 85 -12.42 4.19 8.05
N ALA A 86 -13.35 5.14 7.92
CA ALA A 86 -14.23 5.55 9.00
C ALA A 86 -15.19 4.41 9.38
N ALA A 87 -15.75 3.71 8.40
CA ALA A 87 -16.66 2.60 8.60
C ALA A 87 -16.02 1.43 9.36
N LEU A 88 -14.72 1.16 9.13
CA LEU A 88 -13.99 0.04 9.74
C LEU A 88 -13.16 0.42 10.98
N ALA A 89 -13.13 1.68 11.38
CA ALA A 89 -12.31 2.14 12.50
C ALA A 89 -12.55 1.33 13.80
N PRO A 90 -13.79 1.01 14.21
CA PRO A 90 -14.04 0.21 15.41
C PRO A 90 -13.46 -1.21 15.31
N GLU A 91 -13.61 -1.87 14.16
CA GLU A 91 -13.11 -3.23 13.95
C GLU A 91 -11.59 -3.27 13.91
N LEU A 92 -10.96 -2.31 13.21
CA LEU A 92 -9.50 -2.21 13.14
C LEU A 92 -8.90 -1.98 14.53
N GLN A 93 -9.53 -1.12 15.34
CA GLN A 93 -9.10 -0.87 16.71
C GLN A 93 -9.25 -2.12 17.58
N ALA A 94 -10.39 -2.80 17.50
CA ALA A 94 -10.61 -4.06 18.23
C ALA A 94 -9.58 -5.14 17.84
N LEU A 95 -9.27 -5.26 16.54
CA LEU A 95 -8.25 -6.20 16.05
C LEU A 95 -6.87 -5.86 16.60
N ARG A 96 -6.45 -4.59 16.56
CA ARG A 96 -5.17 -4.14 17.12
C ARG A 96 -5.09 -4.38 18.62
N ASP A 97 -6.17 -4.09 19.35
CA ASP A 97 -6.20 -4.23 20.81
C ASP A 97 -6.23 -5.71 21.23
N GLN A 98 -6.94 -6.57 20.47
CA GLN A 98 -6.98 -8.01 20.71
C GLN A 98 -5.65 -8.70 20.40
N THR A 99 -5.02 -8.35 19.28
CA THR A 99 -3.77 -8.99 18.83
C THR A 99 -2.53 -8.40 19.51
N GLY A 100 -2.59 -7.14 19.94
CA GLY A 100 -1.42 -6.40 20.43
C GLY A 100 -0.43 -6.03 19.31
N GLU A 101 -0.81 -6.19 18.05
CA GLU A 101 0.09 -6.07 16.90
C GLU A 101 -0.28 -4.90 16.00
N THR A 102 0.60 -4.59 15.04
CA THR A 102 0.33 -3.51 14.09
C THR A 102 -0.71 -3.99 13.08
N VAL A 103 -1.73 -3.16 12.85
CA VAL A 103 -2.79 -3.43 11.86
C VAL A 103 -2.71 -2.44 10.72
N HIS A 104 -2.81 -2.93 9.49
CA HIS A 104 -2.84 -2.11 8.28
C HIS A 104 -4.16 -2.28 7.55
N LEU A 105 -4.67 -1.19 6.99
CA LEU A 105 -5.73 -1.19 5.98
C LEU A 105 -5.13 -0.67 4.67
N ALA A 106 -5.26 -1.43 3.59
CA ALA A 106 -4.73 -1.07 2.29
C ALA A 106 -5.77 -1.21 1.17
N VAL A 107 -5.65 -0.39 0.13
CA VAL A 107 -6.52 -0.42 -1.07
C VAL A 107 -5.68 -0.67 -2.32
N PRO A 108 -6.23 -1.33 -3.35
CA PRO A 108 -5.50 -1.58 -4.59
C PRO A 108 -5.22 -0.28 -5.36
N ALA A 109 -4.03 -0.18 -5.93
CA ALA A 109 -3.61 0.88 -6.84
C ALA A 109 -2.68 0.33 -7.93
N GLY A 110 -3.26 -0.08 -9.06
CA GLY A 110 -2.49 -0.68 -10.16
C GLY A 110 -1.83 -2.00 -9.73
N HIS A 111 -0.49 -2.04 -9.72
CA HIS A 111 0.32 -3.22 -9.37
C HIS A 111 0.79 -3.23 -7.90
N GLU A 112 0.23 -2.36 -7.07
CA GLU A 112 0.57 -2.23 -5.66
C GLU A 112 -0.71 -2.08 -4.81
N MET A 113 -0.56 -2.20 -3.49
CA MET A 113 -1.55 -1.75 -2.51
C MET A 113 -1.05 -0.48 -1.83
N ILE A 114 -1.93 0.45 -1.50
CA ILE A 114 -1.60 1.67 -0.73
C ILE A 114 -2.17 1.56 0.66
N TYR A 115 -1.34 1.72 1.69
CA TYR A 115 -1.81 1.80 3.08
C TYR A 115 -2.62 3.09 3.29
N ILE A 116 -3.90 2.95 3.61
CA ILE A 116 -4.80 4.08 3.92
C ILE A 116 -5.04 4.23 5.42
N ASP A 117 -4.73 3.20 6.21
CA ASP A 117 -4.67 3.30 7.67
C ASP A 117 -3.59 2.41 8.27
N LYS A 118 -3.11 2.81 9.45
CA LYS A 118 -2.12 2.06 10.24
C LYS A 118 -2.40 2.29 11.72
N LEU A 119 -2.74 1.22 12.44
CA LEU A 119 -2.83 1.24 13.89
C LEU A 119 -1.59 0.58 14.47
N GLU A 120 -0.77 1.35 15.17
CA GLU A 120 0.50 0.85 15.69
C GLU A 120 0.31 -0.08 16.88
N SER A 121 1.13 -1.15 16.93
CA SER A 121 1.31 -1.97 18.12
C SER A 121 1.67 -1.07 19.32
N PRO A 122 1.15 -1.36 20.53
CA PRO A 122 1.55 -0.65 21.74
C PRO A 122 3.03 -0.89 22.11
N GLY A 123 3.66 -1.95 21.59
CA GLY A 123 5.04 -2.31 21.90
C GLY A 123 6.07 -1.34 21.30
N PRO A 124 7.31 -1.31 21.83
CA PRO A 124 8.30 -0.27 21.51
C PRO A 124 8.84 -0.32 20.08
N VAL A 125 8.76 -1.47 19.40
CA VAL A 125 9.23 -1.63 18.02
C VAL A 125 8.18 -1.11 17.06
N ARG A 126 8.59 -0.22 16.16
CA ARG A 126 7.74 0.38 15.13
C ARG A 126 8.14 -0.10 13.75
N MET A 127 7.16 -0.47 12.94
CA MET A 127 7.35 -0.80 11.53
C MET A 127 7.53 0.47 10.71
N VAL A 128 8.39 0.41 9.69
CA VAL A 128 8.71 1.54 8.79
C VAL A 128 7.52 1.92 7.90
N SER A 129 6.58 1.01 7.70
CA SER A 129 5.32 1.27 6.98
C SER A 129 4.60 2.53 7.48
N ARG A 130 4.01 3.29 6.55
CA ARG A 130 3.30 4.55 6.82
C ARG A 130 2.08 4.67 5.92
N VAL A 131 1.06 5.41 6.38
CA VAL A 131 -0.10 5.77 5.56
C VAL A 131 0.38 6.53 4.31
N GLY A 132 -0.16 6.17 3.15
CA GLY A 132 0.21 6.66 1.83
C GLY A 132 1.37 5.91 1.17
N ALA A 133 2.04 4.99 1.86
CA ALA A 133 3.09 4.17 1.25
C ALA A 133 2.50 3.01 0.44
N SER A 134 3.15 2.70 -0.69
CA SER A 134 2.90 1.49 -1.47
C SER A 134 3.49 0.24 -0.81
N VAL A 135 2.83 -0.89 -1.04
CA VAL A 135 3.34 -2.23 -0.75
C VAL A 135 3.04 -3.17 -1.93
N ALA A 136 3.97 -4.07 -2.21
CA ALA A 136 3.88 -4.97 -3.36
C ALA A 136 2.75 -6.00 -3.21
N LEU A 137 2.11 -6.35 -4.33
CA LEU A 137 1.03 -7.34 -4.34
C LEU A 137 1.55 -8.77 -4.05
N HIS A 138 2.71 -9.14 -4.59
CA HIS A 138 3.20 -10.53 -4.52
C HIS A 138 3.88 -10.90 -3.20
N SER A 139 4.40 -9.94 -2.45
CA SER A 139 5.25 -10.19 -1.28
C SER A 139 4.69 -9.62 0.02
N SER A 140 3.41 -9.23 0.04
CA SER A 140 2.75 -8.75 1.26
C SER A 140 1.48 -9.54 1.54
N ALA A 141 1.11 -9.64 2.81
CA ALA A 141 -0.09 -10.39 3.18
C ALA A 141 -1.37 -9.73 2.64
N VAL A 142 -1.49 -8.39 2.70
CA VAL A 142 -2.64 -7.68 2.09
C VAL A 142 -2.68 -7.84 0.58
N GLY A 143 -1.53 -7.80 -0.09
CA GLY A 143 -1.44 -7.93 -1.53
C GLY A 143 -1.80 -9.33 -2.02
N LYS A 144 -1.26 -10.36 -1.37
CA LYS A 144 -1.59 -11.75 -1.69
C LYS A 144 -3.04 -12.09 -1.36
N ALA A 145 -3.58 -11.56 -0.28
CA ALA A 145 -5.00 -11.73 0.03
C ALA A 145 -5.89 -11.09 -1.04
N TYR A 146 -5.57 -9.86 -1.47
CA TYR A 146 -6.27 -9.19 -2.57
C TYR A 146 -6.21 -10.00 -3.87
N LEU A 147 -5.02 -10.46 -4.27
CA LEU A 147 -4.82 -11.30 -5.45
C LEU A 147 -5.61 -12.60 -5.38
N ALA A 148 -5.60 -13.28 -4.23
CA ALA A 148 -6.29 -14.56 -4.03
C ALA A 148 -7.81 -14.42 -4.14
N ALA A 149 -8.36 -13.26 -3.76
CA ALA A 149 -9.80 -12.97 -3.81
C ALA A 149 -10.31 -12.46 -5.16
N LEU A 150 -9.42 -12.13 -6.11
CA LEU A 150 -9.83 -11.77 -7.48
C LEU A 150 -10.40 -12.99 -8.22
N ASP A 151 -11.31 -12.72 -9.16
CA ASP A 151 -11.67 -13.73 -10.16
C ASP A 151 -10.45 -14.12 -11.00
N GLU A 152 -10.45 -15.36 -11.49
CA GLU A 152 -9.31 -15.95 -12.21
C GLU A 152 -8.82 -15.06 -13.37
N ALA A 153 -9.73 -14.50 -14.15
CA ALA A 153 -9.37 -13.70 -15.32
C ALA A 153 -8.70 -12.37 -14.93
N SER A 154 -9.24 -11.69 -13.91
CA SER A 154 -8.65 -10.46 -13.37
C SER A 154 -7.30 -10.73 -12.69
N ARG A 155 -7.19 -11.82 -11.92
CA ARG A 155 -5.94 -12.25 -11.28
C ARG A 155 -4.86 -12.50 -12.32
N GLU A 156 -5.14 -13.34 -13.32
CA GLU A 156 -4.15 -13.72 -14.33
C GLU A 156 -3.72 -12.54 -15.19
N ARG A 157 -4.64 -11.62 -15.54
CA ARG A 157 -4.27 -10.38 -16.23
C ARG A 157 -3.29 -9.55 -15.40
N LEU A 158 -3.52 -9.43 -14.11
CA LEU A 158 -2.66 -8.65 -13.23
C LEU A 158 -1.30 -9.31 -13.00
N LEU A 159 -1.27 -10.65 -12.90
CA LEU A 159 -0.03 -11.42 -12.75
C LEU A 159 0.89 -11.35 -13.98
N GLN A 160 0.36 -11.16 -15.19
CA GLN A 160 1.15 -11.08 -16.43
C GLN A 160 2.18 -9.95 -16.41
N ASP A 161 1.79 -8.79 -15.87
CA ASP A 161 2.61 -7.57 -15.86
C ASP A 161 3.14 -7.23 -14.45
N LEU A 162 2.96 -8.12 -13.47
CA LEU A 162 3.33 -7.87 -12.07
C LEU A 162 4.84 -8.02 -11.86
N PRO A 163 5.56 -6.96 -11.42
CA PRO A 163 6.98 -7.06 -11.13
C PRO A 163 7.23 -7.87 -9.84
N LEU A 164 7.82 -9.05 -9.96
CA LEU A 164 8.19 -9.92 -8.83
C LEU A 164 9.59 -9.61 -8.30
N SER A 165 9.83 -8.36 -7.87
CA SER A 165 11.13 -7.95 -7.34
C SER A 165 11.45 -8.68 -6.03
N SER A 166 12.67 -9.22 -5.93
CA SER A 166 13.20 -9.79 -4.69
C SER A 166 13.53 -8.69 -3.69
N ARG A 167 13.01 -8.78 -2.47
CA ARG A 167 13.39 -7.92 -1.34
C ARG A 167 14.24 -8.68 -0.34
N LEU A 168 13.90 -9.94 -0.12
CA LEU A 168 14.51 -10.86 0.83
C LEU A 168 14.62 -12.26 0.21
N PRO A 169 15.44 -13.16 0.79
CA PRO A 169 15.56 -14.53 0.30
C PRO A 169 14.23 -15.30 0.27
N ALA A 170 13.31 -14.99 1.18
CA ALA A 170 11.99 -15.63 1.23
C ALA A 170 10.98 -15.03 0.23
N THR A 171 11.27 -13.88 -0.39
CA THR A 171 10.34 -13.24 -1.33
C THR A 171 9.99 -14.18 -2.48
N LEU A 172 8.70 -14.39 -2.73
CA LEU A 172 8.22 -15.17 -3.86
C LEU A 172 8.52 -14.43 -5.18
N THR A 173 9.50 -14.93 -5.95
CA THR A 173 9.99 -14.26 -7.18
C THR A 173 9.60 -15.00 -8.46
N SER A 174 8.80 -16.07 -8.36
CA SER A 174 8.31 -16.84 -9.50
C SER A 174 6.79 -16.94 -9.51
N LEU A 175 6.19 -16.86 -10.70
CA LEU A 175 4.74 -17.01 -10.87
C LEU A 175 4.21 -18.36 -10.37
N PRO A 176 4.88 -19.51 -10.59
CA PRO A 176 4.40 -20.78 -10.03
C PRO A 176 4.31 -20.77 -8.51
N ALA A 177 5.35 -20.29 -7.81
CA ALA A 177 5.34 -20.24 -6.35
C ALA A 177 4.32 -19.22 -5.81
N LEU A 178 4.16 -18.09 -6.50
CA LEU A 178 3.11 -17.13 -6.17
C LEU A 178 1.72 -17.75 -6.34
N ARG A 179 1.44 -18.42 -7.47
CA ARG A 179 0.14 -19.05 -7.72
C ARG A 179 -0.20 -20.11 -6.67
N GLU A 180 0.78 -20.91 -6.24
CA GLU A 180 0.60 -21.87 -5.15
C GLU A 180 0.20 -21.16 -3.85
N ALA A 181 0.90 -20.10 -3.48
CA ALA A 181 0.56 -19.30 -2.29
C ALA A 181 -0.82 -18.63 -2.39
N LEU A 182 -1.22 -18.18 -3.59
CA LEU A 182 -2.54 -17.60 -3.82
C LEU A 182 -3.66 -18.66 -3.76
N GLY A 183 -3.40 -19.87 -4.27
CA GLY A 183 -4.33 -21.01 -4.16
C GLY A 183 -4.57 -21.38 -2.69
N ALA A 184 -3.50 -21.54 -1.92
CA ALA A 184 -3.60 -21.79 -0.48
C ALA A 184 -4.37 -20.67 0.23
N ALA A 185 -4.08 -19.40 -0.10
CA ALA A 185 -4.78 -18.26 0.49
C ALA A 185 -6.27 -18.21 0.16
N ALA A 186 -6.66 -18.60 -1.06
CA ALA A 186 -8.05 -18.70 -1.47
C ALA A 186 -8.80 -19.81 -0.72
N GLU A 187 -8.16 -20.95 -0.48
CA GLU A 187 -8.75 -22.09 0.25
C GLU A 187 -8.92 -21.78 1.75
N GLN A 188 -7.90 -21.22 2.40
CA GLN A 188 -7.92 -20.95 3.85
C GLN A 188 -8.55 -19.59 4.23
N GLY A 189 -8.75 -18.70 3.25
CA GLY A 189 -9.38 -17.40 3.45
C GLY A 189 -8.48 -16.29 4.02
N TYR A 190 -7.17 -16.51 4.10
CA TYR A 190 -6.16 -15.54 4.50
C TYR A 190 -4.82 -15.79 3.78
N ALA A 191 -4.01 -14.77 3.60
CA ALA A 191 -2.66 -14.86 3.05
C ALA A 191 -1.60 -14.60 4.12
N ILE A 192 -0.38 -15.09 3.88
CA ILE A 192 0.75 -14.95 4.79
C ILE A 192 1.89 -14.29 4.05
N ASP A 193 2.51 -13.27 4.66
CA ASP A 193 3.87 -12.81 4.33
C ASP A 193 4.79 -13.32 5.44
N ASN A 194 5.70 -14.23 5.10
CA ASN A 194 6.61 -14.84 6.07
C ASN A 194 8.05 -14.41 5.80
N GLU A 195 8.41 -13.22 6.29
CA GLU A 195 9.70 -12.56 6.05
C GLU A 195 9.97 -12.29 4.56
N GLU A 196 8.93 -12.01 3.76
CA GLU A 196 9.07 -11.74 2.32
C GLU A 196 9.32 -10.26 2.04
N ASN A 197 8.89 -9.36 2.93
CA ASN A 197 9.04 -7.92 2.76
C ASN A 197 10.06 -7.28 3.71
N GLU A 198 10.06 -7.66 4.99
CA GLU A 198 10.97 -7.12 6.02
C GLU A 198 11.52 -8.26 6.90
N PRO A 199 12.83 -8.27 7.23
CA PRO A 199 13.41 -9.32 8.08
C PRO A 199 12.77 -9.36 9.47
N GLY A 200 12.48 -10.55 9.97
CA GLY A 200 11.87 -10.74 11.29
C GLY A 200 10.42 -10.29 11.40
N ILE A 201 9.74 -9.99 10.28
CA ILE A 201 8.32 -9.64 10.26
C ILE A 201 7.52 -10.75 9.58
N VAL A 202 6.42 -11.14 10.23
CA VAL A 202 5.42 -12.05 9.67
C VAL A 202 4.07 -11.35 9.68
N CYS A 203 3.36 -11.40 8.55
CA CYS A 203 2.05 -10.77 8.43
C CYS A 203 1.00 -11.80 7.99
N TYR A 204 -0.21 -11.62 8.50
CA TYR A 204 -1.41 -12.36 8.10
C TYR A 204 -2.40 -11.35 7.51
N GLY A 205 -3.01 -11.67 6.38
CA GLY A 205 -3.80 -10.73 5.60
C GLY A 205 -5.10 -11.34 5.09
N VAL A 206 -6.17 -10.54 5.04
CA VAL A 206 -7.47 -10.91 4.46
C VAL A 206 -7.91 -9.86 3.47
N ALA A 207 -8.62 -10.29 2.42
CA ALA A 207 -9.27 -9.38 1.50
C ALA A 207 -10.65 -8.98 2.07
N LEU A 208 -11.00 -7.71 1.87
CA LEU A 208 -12.33 -7.21 2.14
C LEU A 208 -13.06 -7.05 0.81
N CYS A 209 -14.19 -7.74 0.65
CA CYS A 209 -14.97 -7.72 -0.57
C CYS A 209 -16.23 -6.87 -0.46
N ASP A 210 -16.65 -6.28 -1.57
CA ASP A 210 -17.95 -5.62 -1.69
C ASP A 210 -19.11 -6.63 -1.77
N GLY A 211 -20.35 -6.13 -1.82
CA GLY A 211 -21.54 -6.98 -1.95
C GLY A 211 -21.61 -7.83 -3.23
N ALA A 212 -20.77 -7.54 -4.24
CA ALA A 212 -20.64 -8.33 -5.45
C ALA A 212 -19.49 -9.36 -5.38
N GLY A 213 -18.84 -9.49 -4.22
CA GLY A 213 -17.72 -10.40 -4.01
C GLY A 213 -16.38 -9.90 -4.57
N ARG A 214 -16.30 -8.64 -5.04
CA ARG A 214 -15.05 -8.09 -5.58
C ARG A 214 -14.19 -7.56 -4.44
N PRO A 215 -12.88 -7.89 -4.39
CA PRO A 215 -12.01 -7.34 -3.36
C PRO A 215 -11.82 -5.83 -3.57
N VAL A 216 -12.06 -5.04 -2.53
CA VAL A 216 -11.95 -3.57 -2.53
C VAL A 216 -10.85 -3.06 -1.60
N ALA A 217 -10.39 -3.88 -0.66
CA ALA A 217 -9.32 -3.57 0.26
C ALA A 217 -8.70 -4.85 0.83
N GLY A 218 -7.61 -4.69 1.58
CA GLY A 218 -7.01 -5.74 2.40
C GLY A 218 -6.69 -5.22 3.80
N VAL A 219 -6.81 -6.10 4.80
CA VAL A 219 -6.39 -5.84 6.18
C VAL A 219 -5.34 -6.84 6.58
N SER A 220 -4.29 -6.40 7.27
CA SER A 220 -3.29 -7.31 7.84
C SER A 220 -2.98 -7.05 9.30
N VAL A 221 -2.59 -8.12 9.98
CA VAL A 221 -1.91 -8.10 11.28
C VAL A 221 -0.45 -8.42 11.03
N SER A 222 0.45 -7.54 11.47
CA SER A 222 1.90 -7.70 11.34
C SER A 222 2.52 -7.89 12.71
N THR A 223 3.23 -9.00 12.90
CA THR A 223 3.93 -9.37 14.14
C THR A 223 5.43 -9.52 13.90
N LEU A 224 6.20 -9.58 15.00
CA LEU A 224 7.64 -9.77 14.98
C LEU A 224 7.96 -11.22 15.30
N LEU A 225 8.76 -11.87 14.45
CA LEU A 225 9.05 -13.31 14.51
C LEU A 225 9.52 -13.77 15.90
N PHE A 226 10.38 -12.99 16.56
CA PHE A 226 10.94 -13.33 17.87
C PHE A 226 9.91 -13.36 19.02
N ARG A 227 8.73 -12.75 18.83
CA ARG A 227 7.63 -12.75 19.81
C ARG A 227 6.33 -13.30 19.23
N ARG A 228 6.38 -13.93 18.05
CA ARG A 228 5.21 -14.54 17.42
C ARG A 228 4.60 -15.54 18.37
N ALA A 229 3.29 -15.45 18.57
CA ALA A 229 2.56 -16.39 19.41
C ALA A 229 2.79 -17.84 18.95
N GLY A 230 2.81 -18.78 19.92
CA GLY A 230 2.96 -20.20 19.64
C GLY A 230 1.79 -20.80 18.85
N ASP A 231 0.61 -20.18 18.96
CA ASP A 231 -0.57 -20.46 18.14
C ASP A 231 -0.99 -19.21 17.35
N PRO A 232 -0.45 -19.02 16.13
CA PRO A 232 -0.83 -17.90 15.27
C PRO A 232 -2.30 -17.91 14.85
N GLN A 233 -2.94 -19.08 14.83
CA GLN A 233 -4.33 -19.22 14.40
C GLN A 233 -5.24 -18.46 15.37
N ALA A 234 -5.20 -18.83 16.65
CA ALA A 234 -6.00 -18.17 17.67
C ALA A 234 -5.56 -16.72 17.92
N ALA A 235 -4.25 -16.44 17.85
CA ALA A 235 -3.70 -15.14 18.22
C ALA A 235 -3.91 -14.04 17.16
N TYR A 236 -3.88 -14.39 15.87
CA TYR A 236 -3.86 -13.40 14.78
C TYR A 236 -4.89 -13.68 13.69
N ILE A 237 -5.00 -14.94 13.24
CA ILE A 237 -5.81 -15.29 12.07
C ILE A 237 -7.30 -15.27 12.41
N ASP A 238 -7.74 -15.91 13.49
CA ASP A 238 -9.16 -15.93 13.88
C ASP A 238 -9.70 -14.51 14.16
N PRO A 239 -8.99 -13.62 14.91
CA PRO A 239 -9.37 -12.22 15.01
C PRO A 239 -9.50 -11.51 13.66
N LEU A 240 -8.58 -11.77 12.74
CA LEU A 240 -8.55 -11.14 11.42
C LEU A 240 -9.72 -11.62 10.54
N LEU A 241 -10.06 -12.91 10.59
CA LEU A 241 -11.22 -13.48 9.89
C LEU A 241 -12.53 -12.93 10.46
N ARG A 242 -12.65 -12.78 11.79
CA ARG A 242 -13.81 -12.12 12.41
C ARG A 242 -13.96 -10.67 11.93
N LEU A 243 -12.85 -9.93 11.81
CA LEU A 243 -12.88 -8.58 11.25
C LEU A 243 -13.37 -8.59 9.81
N ARG A 244 -12.87 -9.50 8.97
CA ARG A 244 -13.32 -9.63 7.57
C ARG A 244 -14.82 -9.83 7.49
N ASP A 245 -15.36 -10.74 8.30
CA ASP A 245 -16.78 -11.09 8.28
C ASP A 245 -17.65 -9.91 8.76
N ALA A 246 -17.21 -9.18 9.80
CA ALA A 246 -17.87 -7.96 10.25
C ALA A 246 -17.81 -6.83 9.20
N ALA A 247 -16.68 -6.69 8.52
CA ALA A 247 -16.49 -5.72 7.44
C ALA A 247 -17.38 -6.01 6.23
N ALA A 248 -17.56 -7.28 5.86
CA ALA A 248 -18.40 -7.68 4.74
C ALA A 248 -19.85 -7.17 4.90
N ALA A 249 -20.40 -7.23 6.11
CA ALA A 249 -21.74 -6.70 6.41
C ALA A 249 -21.86 -5.19 6.17
N LYS A 250 -20.80 -4.42 6.46
CA LYS A 250 -20.75 -2.98 6.21
C LYS A 250 -20.55 -2.66 4.74
N LEU A 251 -19.66 -3.42 4.07
CA LEU A 251 -19.29 -3.23 2.68
C LEU A 251 -20.41 -3.61 1.70
N ALA A 252 -21.32 -4.49 2.10
CA ALA A 252 -22.52 -4.79 1.32
C ALA A 252 -23.47 -3.58 1.17
N VAL A 253 -23.39 -2.61 2.08
CA VAL A 253 -24.30 -1.45 2.15
C VAL A 253 -23.66 -0.18 1.59
N LEU A 254 -22.33 -0.15 1.46
CA LEU A 254 -21.62 1.00 0.91
C LEU A 254 -21.84 1.09 -0.60
N PRO A 255 -22.17 2.28 -1.14
CA PRO A 255 -22.25 2.45 -2.58
C PRO A 255 -20.89 2.12 -3.17
N VAL A 256 -20.86 1.22 -4.15
CA VAL A 256 -19.66 0.91 -4.92
C VAL A 256 -19.17 2.23 -5.51
N SER A 257 -18.13 2.81 -4.93
CA SER A 257 -17.37 3.85 -5.61
C SER A 257 -16.68 3.15 -6.78
N SER A 258 -17.33 3.14 -7.93
CA SER A 258 -16.73 2.77 -9.20
C SER A 258 -15.52 3.69 -9.39
N GLY A 259 -14.34 3.22 -9.00
CA GLY A 259 -13.07 3.78 -9.42
C GLY A 259 -13.00 3.64 -10.93
N GLY A 260 -13.54 4.64 -11.62
CA GLY A 260 -13.68 4.65 -13.06
C GLY A 260 -12.35 4.92 -13.75
N ASN A 261 -12.07 4.05 -14.72
CA ASN A 261 -11.25 4.20 -15.93
C ASN A 261 -9.80 4.68 -15.80
#